data_AF-A0A953THF2-F1
#
_entry.id   AF-A0A953THF2-F1
#
_cell.length_a   1.000
_cell.length_b   1.000
_cell.length_c   1.000
_cell.angle_alpha   90.00
_cell.angle_beta   90.00
_cell.angle_gamma   90.00
#
_symmetry.space_group_name_H-M   'P 1'
#
loop_
_entity.id
_entity.type
_entity.pdbx_description
1 polymer ?
#
loop_
_entity_poly.entity_id
_entity_poly.type
_entity_poly.pdbx_seq_one_letter_code
_entity_poly.pdbx_strand_id
1 'polypeptide(L)' 'MFSKLLVPLIRKMAKKRLGRDIAPLAAMASHPDVLVPYARFSQALDKTRLVPARLKVLGQIRAAKLVECPF' A
#
# COMPACT_ATOMS: atom_id res chain seq x y z
N MET A 1 -0.81 12.34 17.10
CA MET A 1 -0.23 11.45 18.13
C MET A 1 -0.62 9.97 17.93
N PHE A 2 -1.90 9.65 17.73
CA PHE A 2 -2.38 8.27 17.46
C PHE A 2 -1.82 7.62 16.18
N SER A 3 -1.54 8.39 15.12
CA SER A 3 -1.01 7.86 13.85
C SER A 3 0.32 7.11 14.02
N LYS A 4 1.18 7.53 14.96
CA LYS A 4 2.49 6.91 15.22
C LYS A 4 2.37 5.46 15.70
N LEU A 5 1.33 5.14 16.48
CA LEU A 5 1.08 3.79 16.99
C LEU A 5 0.60 2.83 15.90
N LEU A 6 0.02 3.34 14.81
CA LEU A 6 -0.50 2.54 13.70
C LEU A 6 0.59 2.09 12.72
N VAL A 7 1.71 2.83 12.63
CA VAL A 7 2.85 2.50 11.75
C VAL A 7 3.36 1.06 11.94
N PRO A 8 3.73 0.59 13.15
CA PRO A 8 4.23 -0.77 13.33
C PRO A 8 3.18 -1.83 12.99
N LEU A 9 1.90 -1.57 13.28
CA LEU A 9 0.80 -2.46 12.92
C LEU A 9 0.65 -2.61 11.41
N ILE A 10 0.62 -1.49 10.67
CA ILE A 10 0.53 -1.46 9.20
C ILE A 10 1.69 -2.24 8.58
N ARG A 11 2.93 -1.98 9.03
CA ARG A 11 4.12 -2.67 8.51
C ARG A 11 4.09 -4.17 8.81
N LYS A 12 3.68 -4.58 10.02
CA LYS A 12 3.55 -6.00 10.38
C LYS A 12 2.50 -6.71 9.51
N MET A 13 1.35 -6.08 9.29
CA MET A 13 0.30 -6.62 8.42
C MET A 13 0.75 -6.73 6.96
N ALA A 14 1.42 -5.68 6.44
CA ALA A 14 1.96 -5.68 5.09
C ALA A 14 3.02 -6.76 4.91
N LYS A 15 3.96 -6.89 5.84
CA LYS A 15 4.99 -7.94 5.83
C LYS A 15 4.37 -9.34 5.84
N LYS A 16 3.33 -9.56 6.66
CA LYS A 16 2.58 -10.84 6.69
C LYS A 16 1.93 -11.15 5.34
N ARG A 17 1.37 -10.15 4.66
CA ARG A 17 0.67 -10.32 3.37
C ARG A 17 1.63 -10.48 2.19
N LEU A 18 2.71 -9.72 2.17
CA LEU A 18 3.65 -9.64 1.05
C LEU A 18 4.86 -10.59 1.20
N GLY A 19 5.02 -11.22 2.37
CA GLY A 19 6.18 -12.07 2.70
C GLY A 19 7.47 -11.31 3.00
N ARG A 20 7.52 -10.00 2.74
CA ARG A 20 8.69 -9.14 2.93
C ARG A 20 8.29 -7.73 3.34
N ASP A 21 9.23 -7.02 3.96
CA ASP A 21 9.09 -5.58 4.16
C ASP A 21 9.47 -4.86 2.86
N ILE A 22 8.57 -4.02 2.35
CA ILE A 22 8.77 -3.36 1.05
C ILE A 22 9.29 -1.94 1.25
N ALA A 23 10.23 -1.52 0.39
CA ALA A 23 10.88 -0.23 0.48
C ALA A 23 9.92 0.98 0.56
N PRO A 24 8.78 1.03 -0.17
CA PRO A 24 7.85 2.16 -0.06
C PRO A 24 7.26 2.35 1.34
N LEU A 25 6.95 1.26 2.05
CA LEU A 25 6.43 1.35 3.42
C LEU A 25 7.50 1.75 4.42
N ALA A 26 8.75 1.33 4.20
CA ALA A 26 9.89 1.79 5.00
C ALA A 26 10.15 3.29 4.80
N ALA A 27 10.09 3.78 3.56
CA ALA A 27 10.26 5.20 3.23
C ALA A 27 9.18 6.09 3.88
N MET A 28 7.93 5.63 3.90
CA MET A 28 6.82 6.35 4.54
C MET A 28 6.76 6.20 6.06
N ALA A 29 7.52 5.27 6.67
CA ALA A 29 7.42 4.97 8.09
C ALA A 29 7.78 6.15 9.00
N SER A 30 8.66 7.05 8.55
CA SER A 30 9.03 8.29 9.24
C SER A 30 7.94 9.36 9.19
N HIS A 31 6.93 9.18 8.33
CA HIS A 31 5.82 10.13 8.12
C HIS A 31 4.47 9.45 8.37
N PRO A 32 4.07 9.24 9.65
CA PRO A 32 2.83 8.55 10.01
C PRO A 32 1.58 9.15 9.37
N ASP A 33 1.54 10.47 9.22
CA ASP A 33 0.39 11.18 8.63
C ASP A 33 0.30 11.01 7.11
N VAL A 34 1.32 10.43 6.47
CA VAL A 34 1.30 9.98 5.07
C VAL A 34 0.96 8.49 5.01
N LEU A 35 1.66 7.67 5.81
CA LEU A 35 1.51 6.21 5.78
C LEU A 35 0.10 5.75 6.17
N VAL A 36 -0.50 6.34 7.21
CA VAL A 36 -1.80 5.91 7.72
C VAL A 36 -2.91 6.17 6.69
N PRO A 37 -3.07 7.37 6.10
CA PRO A 37 -4.03 7.59 5.03
C PRO A 37 -3.76 6.71 3.79
N TYR A 38 -2.50 6.52 3.39
CA TYR A 38 -2.17 5.66 2.27
C TYR A 38 -2.61 4.21 2.50
N ALA A 39 -2.33 3.65 3.68
CA ALA A 39 -2.77 2.30 4.04
C ALA A 39 -4.30 2.16 4.05
N ARG A 40 -5.03 3.18 4.54
CA ARG A 40 -6.50 3.22 4.50
C ARG A 40 -7.02 3.24 3.07
N PHE A 41 -6.41 4.06 2.21
CA PHE A 41 -6.74 4.13 0.79
C PHE A 41 -6.52 2.79 0.08
N SER A 42 -5.35 2.16 0.25
CA SER A 42 -5.08 0.83 -0.32
C SER A 42 -6.08 -0.22 0.17
N GLN A 43 -6.45 -0.19 1.45
CA GLN A 43 -7.46 -1.11 1.99
C GLN A 43 -8.85 -0.87 1.37
N ALA A 44 -9.26 0.38 1.18
CA ALA A 44 -10.53 0.71 0.54
C ALA A 44 -10.55 0.25 -0.93
N LEU A 45 -9.45 0.46 -1.66
CA LEU A 45 -9.27 -0.03 -3.03
C LEU A 45 -9.33 -1.56 -3.12
N ASP A 46 -8.79 -2.28 -2.16
CA ASP A 46 -8.89 -3.75 -2.13
C ASP A 46 -10.32 -4.22 -1.88
N LYS A 47 -11.06 -3.55 -0.97
CA LYS A 47 -12.42 -3.93 -0.56
C LYS A 47 -13.50 -3.67 -1.62
N THR A 48 -13.35 -2.66 -2.48
CA THR A 48 -14.36 -2.37 -3.51
C THR A 48 -14.53 -3.53 -4.50
N ARG A 49 -15.74 -3.79 -4.96
CA ARG A 49 -16.04 -4.96 -5.84
C ARG A 49 -16.54 -4.58 -7.23
N LEU A 50 -16.49 -3.30 -7.59
CA LEU A 50 -16.93 -2.84 -8.91
C LEU A 50 -16.12 -3.47 -10.06
N VAL A 51 -14.85 -3.80 -9.80
CA VAL A 51 -13.93 -4.42 -10.77
C VAL A 51 -13.26 -5.65 -10.14
N PRO A 52 -13.13 -6.78 -10.84
CA PRO A 52 -12.39 -7.96 -10.39
C PRO A 52 -10.97 -7.65 -9.92
N ALA A 53 -10.51 -8.30 -8.85
CA ALA A 53 -9.19 -8.05 -8.26
C ALA A 53 -8.04 -8.21 -9.27
N ARG A 54 -8.10 -9.23 -10.15
CA ARG A 54 -7.08 -9.44 -11.20
C ARG A 54 -7.01 -8.27 -12.18
N LEU A 55 -8.15 -7.67 -12.55
CA LEU A 55 -8.17 -6.52 -13.44
C LEU A 55 -7.61 -5.26 -12.78
N LYS A 56 -7.82 -5.08 -11.46
CA LYS A 56 -7.18 -3.98 -10.72
C LYS A 56 -5.65 -4.08 -10.77
N VAL A 57 -5.11 -5.28 -10.58
CA VAL A 57 -3.67 -5.53 -10.66
C VAL A 57 -3.14 -5.24 -12.06
N LEU A 58 -3.82 -5.71 -13.12
CA LEU A 58 -3.43 -5.39 -14.50
C LEU A 58 -3.46 -3.88 -14.78
N GLY A 59 -4.46 -3.16 -14.27
CA GLY A 59 -4.53 -1.70 -14.38
C GLY A 59 -3.35 -1.02 -13.69
N GLN A 60 -2.98 -1.46 -12.48
CA GLN A 60 -1.81 -0.94 -11.76
C GLN A 60 -0.51 -1.21 -12.51
N ILE A 61 -0.32 -2.42 -13.07
CA ILE A 61 0.87 -2.76 -13.87
C ILE A 61 0.94 -1.89 -15.13
N ARG A 62 -0.18 -1.68 -15.82
CA ARG A 62 -0.23 -0.82 -17.01
C ARG A 62 0.11 0.63 -16.65
N ALA A 63 -0.46 1.15 -15.57
CA ALA A 63 -0.16 2.50 -15.09
C ALA A 63 1.32 2.66 -14.70
N ALA A 64 1.87 1.70 -13.96
CA ALA A 64 3.29 1.67 -13.59
C ALA A 64 4.19 1.69 -14.83
N LYS A 65 3.87 0.90 -15.86
CA LYS A 65 4.62 0.90 -17.12
C LYS A 65 4.56 2.24 -17.86
N LEU A 66 3.42 2.93 -17.84
CA LEU A 66 3.26 4.23 -18.52
C LEU A 66 4.11 5.34 -17.90
N VAL A 67 4.42 5.24 -16.61
CA VAL A 67 5.26 6.19 -15.88
C VAL A 67 6.68 5.67 -15.66
N GLU A 68 7.06 4.58 -16.34
CA GLU A 68 8.38 3.95 -16.23
C GLU A 68 8.78 3.62 -14.78
N CYS A 69 7.82 3.20 -13.96
CA CYS A 69 8.06 2.81 -12.58
C CYS A 69 8.98 1.57 -12.54
N PRO A 70 10.14 1.63 -11.86
CA PRO A 70 11.09 0.52 -11.81
C PRO A 70 10.71 -0.59 -10.81
N PHE A 71 9.58 -0.42 -10.11
CA PHE A 71 9.08 -1.31 -9.06
C PHE A 71 7.86 -2.13 -9.49
#